data_AF-A0A435JAZ6-F1
#
_entry.id   AF-A0A435JAZ6-F1
#
_cell.length_a   1.000
_cell.length_b   1.000
_cell.length_c   1.000
_cell.angle_alpha   90.00
_cell.angle_beta   90.00
_cell.angle_gamma   90.00
#
_symmetry.space_group_name_H-M   'P 1'
#
loop_
_entity.id
_entity.type
_entity.pdbx_description
1 polymer ?
#
loop_
_entity_poly.entity_id
_entity_poly.type
_entity_poly.pdbx_seq_one_letter_code
_entity_poly.pdbx_strand_id
1 'polypeptide(L)'
;MRLTVLVAALSIALPAGAVAGPASDAVKFFYAPAVKFEADEQYRDRFTEPVTKLFDLNDQATKKNPDQVACIDFDPGLDAQDFDQKTVSKTLK
;
A
#
# COMPACT_ATOMS: atom_id res chain seq x y z
N MET A 1 -36.62 -1.62 -31.84
CA MET A 1 -36.76 -1.71 -30.37
C MET A 1 -35.64 -2.50 -29.71
N ARG A 2 -35.34 -3.75 -30.10
CA ARG A 2 -34.26 -4.54 -29.43
C ARG A 2 -32.87 -3.91 -29.51
N LEU A 3 -32.50 -3.36 -30.68
CA LEU A 3 -31.19 -2.73 -30.85
C LEU A 3 -31.04 -1.44 -30.04
N THR A 4 -32.11 -0.63 -29.98
CA THR A 4 -32.14 0.62 -29.21
C THR A 4 -32.07 0.36 -27.70
N VAL A 5 -32.71 -0.70 -27.21
CA VAL A 5 -32.60 -1.13 -25.81
C VAL A 5 -31.18 -1.62 -25.48
N LEU A 6 -30.54 -2.34 -26.40
CA LEU A 6 -29.17 -2.85 -26.21
C LEU A 6 -28.14 -1.71 -26.14
N VAL A 7 -28.27 -0.72 -27.03
CA VAL A 7 -27.39 0.46 -27.05
C VAL A 7 -27.57 1.30 -25.79
N ALA A 8 -28.82 1.49 -25.35
CA ALA A 8 -29.10 2.19 -24.10
C ALA A 8 -28.52 1.47 -22.87
N ALA A 9 -28.61 0.13 -22.80
CA ALA A 9 -28.00 -0.64 -21.72
C ALA A 9 -26.47 -0.52 -21.73
N LEU A 10 -25.84 -0.55 -22.91
CA LEU A 10 -24.39 -0.44 -23.04
C LEU A 10 -23.87 0.95 -22.64
N SER A 11 -24.63 2.01 -22.91
CA SER A 11 -24.26 3.38 -22.53
C SER A 11 -24.28 3.64 -21.03
N ILE A 12 -25.03 2.86 -20.25
CA ILE A 12 -25.10 2.97 -18.78
C ILE A 12 -24.09 2.01 -18.12
N ALA A 13 -23.66 0.97 -18.84
CA ALA A 13 -22.71 -0.03 -18.37
C ALA A 13 -21.23 0.32 -18.63
N LEU A 14 -20.96 1.46 -19.29
CA LEU A 14 -19.59 1.92 -19.48
C LEU A 14 -19.02 2.31 -18.11
N PRO A 15 -17.96 1.64 -17.62
CA PRO A 15 -17.31 2.07 -16.40
C PRO A 15 -16.87 3.52 -16.61
N ALA A 16 -17.24 4.40 -15.67
CA ALA A 16 -16.64 5.73 -15.63
C ALA A 16 -15.13 5.55 -15.64
N GLY A 17 -14.45 6.20 -16.59
CA GLY A 17 -13.00 6.10 -16.70
C GLY A 17 -12.39 6.42 -15.33
N ALA A 18 -11.71 5.46 -14.73
CA ALA A 18 -11.01 5.67 -13.47
C ALA A 18 -9.82 6.59 -13.76
N VAL A 19 -9.97 7.87 -13.47
CA VAL A 19 -8.88 8.82 -13.52
C VAL A 19 -8.15 8.73 -12.19
N ALA A 20 -6.84 8.49 -12.25
CA ALA A 20 -6.02 8.56 -11.05
C ALA A 20 -6.14 9.98 -10.45
N GLY A 21 -6.31 10.05 -9.14
CA GLY A 21 -6.23 11.32 -8.42
C GLY A 21 -4.82 11.93 -8.52
N PRO A 22 -4.58 13.05 -7.81
CA PRO A 22 -3.23 13.57 -7.62
C PRO A 22 -2.25 12.47 -7.20
N ALA A 23 -1.02 12.51 -7.71
CA ALA A 23 0.03 11.56 -7.31
C ALA A 23 0.27 11.57 -5.78
N SER A 24 0.00 12.71 -5.13
CA SER A 24 0.07 12.85 -3.68
C SER A 24 -0.87 11.88 -2.95
N ASP A 25 -1.99 11.49 -3.53
CA ASP A 25 -2.93 10.56 -2.89
C ASP A 25 -2.40 9.12 -2.87
N ALA A 26 -1.49 8.75 -3.78
CA ALA A 26 -0.79 7.48 -3.74
C ALA A 26 0.30 7.46 -2.67
N VAL A 27 1.05 8.56 -2.50
CA VAL A 27 2.21 8.58 -1.61
C VAL A 27 1.90 8.98 -0.16
N LYS A 28 0.82 9.75 0.08
CA LYS A 28 0.41 10.15 1.44
C LYS A 28 0.22 8.95 2.38
N PHE A 29 -0.17 7.81 1.83
CA PHE A 29 -0.32 6.57 2.60
C PHE A 29 0.93 6.27 3.43
N PHE A 30 2.12 6.34 2.83
CA PHE A 30 3.41 6.01 3.46
C PHE A 30 3.90 7.03 4.50
N TYR A 31 3.14 8.12 4.65
CA TYR A 31 3.50 9.26 5.49
C TYR A 31 2.40 9.59 6.50
N ALA A 32 1.27 8.88 6.42
CA ALA A 32 0.10 9.16 7.23
C ALA A 32 0.22 8.49 8.62
N PRO A 33 -0.01 9.22 9.72
CA PRO A 33 0.04 8.66 11.08
C PRO A 33 -0.97 7.52 11.35
N ALA A 34 -1.94 7.33 10.45
CA ALA A 34 -2.93 6.27 10.55
C ALA A 34 -2.34 4.88 10.23
N VAL A 35 -1.24 4.83 9.47
CA VAL A 35 -0.51 3.59 9.18
C VAL A 35 0.49 3.38 10.31
N LYS A 36 0.26 2.33 11.11
CA LYS A 36 1.13 2.02 12.26
C LYS A 36 2.30 1.11 11.90
N PHE A 37 2.11 0.24 10.91
CA PHE A 37 3.12 -0.69 10.43
C PHE A 37 2.84 -1.04 8.98
N GLU A 38 3.66 -0.51 8.06
CA GLU A 38 3.40 -0.64 6.63
C GLU A 38 3.55 -2.07 6.10
N ALA A 39 4.30 -2.92 6.81
CA ALA A 39 4.51 -4.32 6.46
C ALA A 39 3.34 -5.25 6.88
N ASP A 40 2.31 -4.72 7.55
CA ASP A 40 1.08 -5.46 7.83
C ASP A 40 0.46 -5.99 6.52
N GLU A 41 -0.03 -7.23 6.55
CA GLU A 41 -0.56 -7.95 5.38
C GLU A 41 -1.59 -7.13 4.58
N GLN A 42 -2.45 -6.38 5.29
CA GLN A 42 -3.51 -5.54 4.70
C GLN A 42 -3.02 -4.38 3.82
N TYR A 43 -1.73 -4.01 3.91
CA TYR A 43 -1.15 -2.88 3.18
C TYR A 43 -0.15 -3.31 2.11
N ARG A 44 0.16 -4.61 2.01
CA ARG A 44 1.20 -5.11 1.10
C ARG A 44 0.87 -4.91 -0.37
N ASP A 45 -0.41 -4.73 -0.71
CA ASP A 45 -0.87 -4.41 -2.07
C ASP A 45 -0.50 -3.00 -2.53
N ARG A 46 -0.05 -2.14 -1.61
CA ARG A 46 0.47 -0.79 -1.91
C ARG A 46 1.92 -0.80 -2.39
N PHE A 47 2.62 -1.93 -2.26
CA PHE A 47 4.02 -2.07 -2.59
C PHE A 47 4.24 -2.89 -3.86
N THR A 48 5.38 -2.64 -4.50
CA THR A 48 5.88 -3.43 -5.62
C THR A 48 7.24 -4.04 -5.26
N GLU A 49 7.81 -4.85 -6.16
CA GLU A 49 9.21 -5.25 -6.00
C GLU A 49 10.14 -4.01 -5.98
N PRO A 50 11.22 -4.03 -5.18
CA PRO A 50 11.74 -5.16 -4.39
C PRO A 50 11.08 -5.35 -3.01
N VAL A 51 10.25 -4.42 -2.54
CA VAL A 51 9.73 -4.43 -1.16
C VAL A 51 8.88 -5.66 -0.85
N THR A 52 8.03 -6.08 -1.78
CA THR A 52 7.21 -7.29 -1.60
C THR A 52 8.05 -8.55 -1.33
N LYS A 53 9.25 -8.66 -1.93
CA LYS A 53 10.18 -9.75 -1.66
C LYS A 53 10.74 -9.71 -0.23
N LEU A 54 10.92 -8.53 0.33
CA LEU A 54 11.39 -8.36 1.71
C LEU A 54 10.32 -8.84 2.70
N PHE A 55 9.05 -8.55 2.44
CA PHE A 55 7.94 -9.10 3.23
C PHE A 55 7.88 -10.63 3.18
N ASP A 56 8.07 -11.22 2.00
CA ASP A 56 8.13 -12.68 1.86
C ASP A 56 9.30 -13.30 2.63
N LEU A 57 10.45 -12.62 2.66
CA LEU A 57 11.61 -13.05 3.44
C LEU A 57 11.37 -12.96 4.95
N ASN A 58 10.68 -11.91 5.42
CA ASN A 58 10.26 -11.76 6.81
C ASN A 58 9.32 -12.89 7.24
N ASP A 59 8.32 -13.19 6.41
CA ASP A 59 7.36 -14.25 6.70
C ASP A 59 8.06 -15.61 6.77
N GLN A 60 8.99 -15.88 5.86
CA GLN A 60 9.79 -17.10 5.86
C GLN A 60 10.71 -17.18 7.09
N ALA A 61 11.35 -16.08 7.47
CA ALA A 61 12.21 -16.01 8.66
C ALA A 61 11.40 -16.28 9.93
N THR A 62 10.23 -15.66 10.06
CA THR A 62 9.31 -15.84 11.19
C THR A 62 8.78 -17.28 11.25
N LYS A 63 8.43 -17.89 10.10
CA LYS A 63 8.01 -19.30 10.03
C LYS A 63 9.14 -20.26 10.44
N LYS A 64 10.38 -19.95 10.08
CA LYS A 64 11.55 -20.78 10.37
C LYS A 64 12.02 -20.65 11.82
N ASN A 65 11.98 -19.45 12.37
CA ASN A 65 12.44 -19.12 13.72
C ASN A 65 11.36 -18.28 14.45
N PRO A 66 10.27 -18.89 14.94
CA PRO A 66 9.12 -18.17 15.50
C PRO A 66 9.43 -17.41 16.80
N ASP A 67 10.56 -17.72 17.43
CA ASP A 67 11.09 -17.06 18.62
C ASP A 67 11.97 -15.83 18.31
N GLN A 68 12.26 -15.59 17.02
CA GLN A 68 13.10 -14.48 16.58
C GLN A 68 12.26 -13.42 15.85
N VAL A 69 12.55 -12.17 16.15
CA VAL A 69 12.03 -11.04 15.37
C VAL A 69 12.86 -10.95 14.09
N ALA A 70 12.20 -10.98 12.93
CA ALA A 70 12.89 -10.80 11.66
C ALA A 70 13.42 -9.36 11.56
N CYS A 71 14.72 -9.20 11.27
CA CYS A 71 15.39 -7.90 11.21
C CYS A 71 15.42 -7.28 9.80
N ILE A 72 14.54 -7.72 8.89
CA ILE A 72 14.53 -7.23 7.50
C ILE A 72 13.41 -6.18 7.39
N ASP A 73 13.77 -4.90 7.60
CA ASP A 73 12.97 -3.68 7.41
C ASP A 73 11.74 -3.43 8.31
N PHE A 74 11.81 -2.30 9.02
CA PHE A 74 10.78 -1.82 9.94
C PHE A 74 9.91 -0.68 9.40
N ASP A 75 10.27 -0.02 8.29
CA ASP A 75 9.46 1.03 7.67
C ASP A 75 9.91 1.34 6.22
N PRO A 76 9.41 0.60 5.21
CA PRO A 76 9.85 0.75 3.82
C PRO A 76 9.57 2.15 3.23
N GLY A 77 8.49 2.81 3.66
CA GLY A 77 8.12 4.17 3.23
C GLY A 77 9.10 5.23 3.70
N LEU A 78 9.74 5.02 4.85
CA LEU A 78 10.76 5.92 5.41
C LEU A 78 12.20 5.46 5.14
N ASP A 79 12.41 4.26 4.62
CA ASP A 79 13.73 3.63 4.43
C ASP A 79 14.56 3.66 5.72
N ALA A 80 13.91 3.33 6.83
CA ALA A 80 14.49 3.41 8.17
C ALA A 80 14.07 2.22 9.05
N GLN A 81 14.99 1.77 9.91
CA GLN A 81 14.68 0.73 10.91
C GLN A 81 14.22 1.30 12.26
N ASP A 82 14.64 2.53 12.57
CA ASP A 82 14.25 3.27 13.76
C ASP A 82 14.24 4.77 13.41
N PHE A 83 13.22 5.48 13.86
CA PHE A 83 13.02 6.89 13.56
C PHE A 83 12.13 7.55 14.61
N ASP A 84 12.29 8.87 14.77
CA ASP A 84 11.41 9.63 15.64
C ASP A 84 10.10 9.98 14.93
N GLN A 85 9.03 9.24 15.27
CA GLN A 85 7.68 9.48 14.78
C GLN A 85 7.23 10.93 15.01
N LYS A 86 7.67 11.61 16.08
CA LYS A 86 7.31 13.01 16.33
C LYS A 86 7.94 13.94 15.29
N THR A 87 9.18 13.69 14.93
CA THR A 87 9.89 14.44 13.89
C THR A 87 9.25 14.23 12.51
N VAL A 88 8.91 12.98 12.16
CA VAL A 88 8.19 12.64 10.92
C VAL A 88 6.85 13.39 10.86
N SER A 89 6.04 13.27 11.91
CA SER A 89 4.71 13.90 11.99
C SER A 89 4.74 15.44 11.93
N LYS A 90 5.81 16.07 12.45
CA LYS A 90 5.98 17.53 12.40
C LYS A 90 6.31 18.03 10.99
N THR A 91 6.97 17.20 10.18
CA THR A 91 7.54 17.59 8.88
C THR A 91 6.55 17.40 7.73
N LEU A 92 5.69 16.38 7.81
CA LEU A 92 4.81 15.95 6.71
C LEU A 92 3.41 16.62 6.75
N LYS A 93 3.37 17.93 7.02
CA LYS A 93 2.12 18.71 7.13
C LYS A 93 1.36 18.86 5.81
#